data_AF-A0A8C9N069-F1
#
_entry.id   AF-A0A8C9N069-F1
#
_cell.length_a   1.000
_cell.length_b   1.000
_cell.length_c   1.000
_cell.angle_alpha   90.00
_cell.angle_beta   90.00
_cell.angle_gamma   90.00
#
_symmetry.space_group_name_H-M   'P 1'
#
loop_
_entity.id
_entity.type
_entity.pdbx_description
1 polymer ?
#
loop_
_entity_poly.entity_id
_entity_poly.type
_entity_poly.pdbx_seq_one_letter_code
_entity_poly.pdbx_strand_id
1 'polypeptide(L)'
;TRGWGGLCELQLPGLGLQTLGRVAMKKRTFNKNAGVFNCLFPVLSGRGFAFRRKQKIERQYRRLLKKRRQVHSQQDDQFTDTYPEHLKHLYLAEEEKLKKRRRTPDDSVSSEEKLNKAAEMCTFPSRSVGTQEKFKNKTSNEKAKEEYEKIKAEHARKKEEAEKRRQQREEAQRLYKKKKMEAFKILSKKTKKGQPNLNLQVEFLLQKIQQNT
;
A
#
# COMPACT_ATOMS: atom_id res chain seq x y z
N THR A 1 -26.89 -58.14 -7.55
CA THR A 1 -25.54 -58.59 -7.96
C THR A 1 -24.59 -57.43 -7.82
N ARG A 2 -23.49 -57.68 -7.10
CA ARG A 2 -22.47 -56.70 -6.70
C ARG A 2 -21.60 -56.35 -7.92
N GLY A 3 -21.15 -55.11 -8.00
CA GLY A 3 -20.10 -54.67 -8.93
C GLY A 3 -19.34 -53.51 -8.31
N TRP A 4 -18.34 -53.85 -7.48
CA TRP A 4 -17.40 -52.91 -6.89
C TRP A 4 -16.29 -52.64 -7.90
N GLY A 5 -16.06 -51.37 -8.25
CA GLY A 5 -14.87 -50.92 -8.97
C GLY A 5 -14.15 -49.91 -8.10
N GLY A 6 -13.17 -50.39 -7.34
CA GLY A 6 -12.30 -49.56 -6.52
C GLY A 6 -11.25 -48.85 -7.37
N LEU A 7 -11.02 -47.58 -7.09
CA LEU A 7 -9.75 -46.91 -7.35
C LEU A 7 -9.13 -46.57 -6.00
N CYS A 8 -7.98 -47.18 -5.71
CA CYS A 8 -7.11 -46.77 -4.62
C CYS A 8 -6.32 -45.55 -5.11
N GLU A 9 -6.37 -44.43 -4.40
CA GLU A 9 -5.34 -43.40 -4.53
C GLU A 9 -5.10 -42.70 -3.18
N LEU A 10 -4.04 -43.18 -2.54
CA LEU A 10 -3.05 -42.48 -1.72
C LEU A 10 -3.54 -41.35 -0.78
N GLN A 11 -3.64 -41.74 0.49
CA GLN A 11 -3.69 -40.86 1.65
C GLN A 11 -2.37 -40.06 1.79
N LEU A 12 -2.43 -38.73 1.63
CA LEU A 12 -1.47 -37.80 2.22
C LEU A 12 -2.10 -37.11 3.45
N PRO A 13 -1.44 -37.06 4.61
CA PRO A 13 -2.01 -36.49 5.82
C PRO A 13 -1.72 -34.99 5.95
N GLY A 14 -2.75 -34.22 6.32
CA GLY A 14 -2.62 -32.97 7.05
C GLY A 14 -2.46 -31.71 6.20
N LEU A 15 -3.53 -30.91 6.12
CA LEU A 15 -3.59 -29.52 6.60
C LEU A 15 -4.97 -28.93 6.25
N GLY A 16 -5.84 -28.88 7.27
CA GLY A 16 -6.94 -27.93 7.46
C GLY A 16 -7.87 -27.60 6.29
N LEU A 17 -8.91 -28.42 6.10
CA LEU A 17 -10.15 -27.97 5.47
C LEU A 17 -10.81 -26.91 6.38
N GLN A 18 -10.55 -25.64 6.12
CA GLN A 18 -11.40 -24.57 6.63
C GLN A 18 -12.72 -24.66 5.87
N THR A 19 -13.73 -25.23 6.51
CA THR A 19 -15.10 -25.19 6.03
C THR A 19 -15.53 -23.72 5.92
N LEU A 20 -15.60 -23.20 4.70
CA LEU A 20 -16.26 -21.92 4.44
C LEU A 20 -17.73 -22.08 4.84
N GLY A 21 -18.12 -21.39 5.91
CA GLY A 21 -19.49 -21.33 6.38
C GLY A 21 -20.44 -20.98 5.23
N ARG A 22 -21.43 -21.83 5.02
CA ARG A 22 -22.50 -21.63 4.04
C ARG A 22 -23.35 -20.44 4.50
N VAL A 23 -23.07 -19.23 4.02
CA VAL A 23 -23.90 -18.06 4.30
C VAL A 23 -25.25 -18.28 3.60
N ALA A 24 -26.30 -18.47 4.39
CA ALA A 24 -27.66 -18.55 3.88
C ALA A 24 -28.02 -17.22 3.19
N MET A 25 -28.03 -17.22 1.87
CA MET A 25 -28.55 -16.12 1.06
C MET A 25 -30.05 -16.01 1.31
N LYS A 26 -30.44 -15.07 2.18
CA LYS A 26 -31.84 -14.72 2.43
C LYS A 26 -32.41 -14.13 1.15
N LYS A 27 -33.15 -14.94 0.38
CA LYS A 27 -33.86 -14.50 -0.82
C LYS A 27 -34.82 -13.38 -0.41
N ARG A 28 -34.52 -12.14 -0.84
CA ARG A 28 -35.49 -11.04 -0.74
C ARG A 28 -36.65 -11.36 -1.68
N THR A 29 -37.75 -11.80 -1.11
CA THR A 29 -39.02 -11.82 -1.82
C THR A 29 -39.42 -10.37 -2.08
N PHE A 30 -39.62 -10.03 -3.36
CA PHE A 30 -40.16 -8.73 -3.74
C PHE A 30 -41.62 -8.67 -3.29
N ASN A 31 -41.88 -7.99 -2.18
CA ASN A 31 -43.23 -7.77 -1.68
C ASN A 31 -43.94 -6.78 -2.60
N LYS A 32 -44.92 -7.26 -3.37
CA LYS A 32 -45.72 -6.46 -4.30
C LYS A 32 -46.71 -5.51 -3.62
N ASN A 33 -46.81 -5.55 -2.28
CA ASN A 33 -47.64 -4.65 -1.47
C ASN A 33 -46.86 -3.52 -0.79
N ALA A 34 -45.72 -3.10 -1.35
CA ALA A 34 -45.00 -1.90 -0.90
C ALA A 34 -45.63 -0.58 -1.43
N GLY A 35 -46.90 -0.63 -1.83
CA GLY A 35 -47.65 0.47 -2.46
C GLY A 35 -48.66 1.18 -1.57
N VAL A 36 -48.77 0.83 -0.28
CA VAL A 36 -49.68 1.53 0.66
C VAL A 36 -49.01 1.64 2.03
N PHE A 37 -47.87 2.31 2.11
CA PHE A 37 -47.41 2.85 3.39
C PHE A 37 -48.00 4.25 3.54
N ASN A 38 -49.19 4.26 4.14
CA ASN A 38 -49.79 5.35 4.91
C ASN A 38 -49.15 6.72 4.73
N CYS A 39 -49.86 7.60 4.01
CA CYS A 39 -49.67 9.04 4.05
C CYS A 39 -50.15 9.61 5.40
N LEU A 40 -49.68 9.06 6.51
CA LEU A 40 -49.82 9.64 7.84
C LEU A 40 -48.43 10.01 8.31
N PHE A 41 -47.94 11.15 7.81
CA PHE A 41 -46.78 11.82 8.37
C PHE A 41 -47.23 12.50 9.65
N PRO A 42 -46.67 12.17 10.84
CA PRO A 42 -46.73 13.10 11.95
C PRO A 42 -45.99 14.36 11.50
N VAL A 43 -46.74 15.44 11.30
CA VAL A 43 -46.21 16.80 11.12
C VAL A 43 -45.68 17.23 12.48
N LEU A 44 -44.56 16.62 12.90
CA LEU A 44 -43.81 17.03 14.07
C LEU A 44 -42.39 17.32 13.56
N SER A 45 -42.16 18.61 13.34
CA SER A 45 -40.87 19.22 13.00
C SER A 45 -40.43 19.20 11.52
N GLY A 46 -41.15 19.96 10.68
CA GLY A 46 -40.59 20.94 9.72
C GLY A 46 -39.41 20.59 8.78
N ARG A 47 -39.06 19.33 8.53
CA ARG A 47 -37.89 18.96 7.71
C ARG A 47 -38.26 18.05 6.54
N GLY A 48 -39.04 18.59 5.61
CA GLY A 48 -39.43 17.92 4.36
C GLY A 48 -38.31 17.80 3.31
N PHE A 49 -38.68 17.48 2.06
CA PHE A 49 -37.76 17.30 0.92
C PHE A 49 -36.82 18.50 0.70
N ALA A 50 -37.33 19.72 0.86
CA ALA A 50 -36.55 20.96 0.75
C ALA A 50 -35.39 21.01 1.75
N PHE A 51 -35.60 20.55 2.99
CA PHE A 51 -34.57 20.50 4.02
C PHE A 51 -33.47 19.48 3.67
N ARG A 52 -33.84 18.29 3.17
CA ARG A 52 -32.88 17.27 2.72
C ARG A 52 -32.06 17.75 1.51
N ARG A 53 -32.69 18.49 0.59
CA ARG A 53 -32.01 19.10 -0.56
C ARG A 53 -31.04 20.20 -0.12
N LYS A 54 -31.46 21.06 0.81
CA LYS A 54 -30.61 22.10 1.42
C LYS A 54 -29.37 21.49 2.09
N GLN A 55 -29.54 20.45 2.89
CA GLN A 55 -28.43 19.72 3.51
C GLN A 55 -27.49 19.09 2.47
N LYS A 56 -28.02 18.58 1.35
CA LYS A 56 -27.21 18.01 0.27
C LYS A 56 -26.34 19.08 -0.38
N ILE A 57 -26.92 20.24 -0.72
CA ILE A 57 -26.20 21.38 -1.30
C ILE A 57 -25.14 21.88 -0.32
N GLU A 58 -25.50 22.06 0.95
CA GLU A 58 -24.58 22.50 1.99
C GLU A 58 -23.39 21.54 2.16
N ARG A 59 -23.64 20.23 2.10
CA ARG A 59 -22.58 19.22 2.14
C ARG A 59 -21.64 19.31 0.93
N GLN A 60 -22.18 19.55 -0.27
CA GLN A 60 -21.34 19.75 -1.46
C GLN A 60 -20.52 21.04 -1.35
N TYR A 61 -21.10 22.13 -0.87
CA TYR A 61 -20.41 23.39 -0.64
C TYR A 61 -19.26 23.25 0.37
N ARG A 62 -19.51 22.61 1.52
CA ARG A 62 -18.46 22.30 2.51
C ARG A 62 -17.35 21.42 1.92
N ARG A 63 -17.67 20.51 1.00
CA ARG A 63 -16.66 19.71 0.28
C ARG A 63 -15.78 20.58 -0.63
N LEU A 64 -16.37 21.52 -1.36
CA LEU A 64 -15.61 22.46 -2.21
C LEU A 64 -14.71 23.36 -1.37
N LEU A 65 -15.19 23.88 -0.24
CA LEU A 65 -14.39 24.66 0.70
C LEU A 65 -13.22 23.86 1.27
N LYS A 66 -13.43 22.57 1.62
CA LYS A 66 -12.34 21.68 2.07
C LYS A 66 -11.29 21.44 0.99
N LYS A 67 -11.71 21.27 -0.27
CA LYS A 67 -10.78 21.12 -1.41
C LYS A 67 -9.97 22.39 -1.64
N ARG A 68 -10.61 23.57 -1.61
CA ARG A 68 -9.91 24.85 -1.76
C ARG A 68 -8.91 25.09 -0.62
N ARG A 69 -9.29 24.80 0.63
CA ARG A 69 -8.37 24.88 1.78
C ARG A 69 -7.20 23.92 1.67
N GLN A 70 -7.40 22.70 1.13
CA GLN A 70 -6.28 21.78 0.91
C GLN A 70 -5.31 22.28 -0.17
N VAL A 71 -5.81 22.94 -1.22
CA VAL A 71 -4.94 23.55 -2.24
C VAL A 71 -4.19 24.75 -1.66
N HIS A 72 -4.84 25.57 -0.81
CA HIS A 72 -4.18 26.66 -0.11
C HIS A 72 -3.15 26.16 0.90
N SER A 73 -3.39 25.06 1.64
CA SER A 73 -2.34 24.44 2.45
C SER A 73 -1.15 23.88 1.65
N GLN A 74 -1.26 23.79 0.32
CA GLN A 74 -0.11 23.50 -0.57
C GLN A 74 0.54 24.76 -1.16
N GLN A 75 -0.10 25.93 -1.05
CA GLN A 75 0.36 27.22 -1.58
C GLN A 75 0.72 28.26 -0.49
N ASP A 76 0.19 28.10 0.72
CA ASP A 76 0.45 28.96 1.88
C ASP A 76 1.87 28.66 2.36
N ASP A 77 2.74 29.63 2.09
CA ASP A 77 3.97 29.93 2.78
C ASP A 77 5.15 28.99 2.54
N GLN A 78 5.60 28.97 1.29
CA GLN A 78 6.95 28.54 0.92
C GLN A 78 8.05 29.55 1.33
N PHE A 79 7.75 30.51 2.23
CA PHE A 79 8.75 31.38 2.83
C PHE A 79 8.33 31.78 4.25
N THR A 80 8.31 30.81 5.15
CA THR A 80 8.62 31.12 6.55
C THR A 80 10.11 30.90 6.71
N ASP A 81 10.86 31.88 7.22
CA ASP A 81 12.23 31.71 7.73
C ASP A 81 12.27 30.79 8.98
N THR A 82 11.29 29.89 9.10
CA THR A 82 11.28 28.78 10.03
C THR A 82 11.88 27.59 9.29
N TYR A 83 13.19 27.42 9.46
CA TYR A 83 13.94 26.34 8.83
C TYR A 83 13.26 24.98 9.05
N PRO A 84 13.10 24.16 7.98
CA PRO A 84 12.54 22.82 8.10
C PRO A 84 13.29 21.98 9.15
N GLU A 85 12.56 21.26 9.99
CA GLU A 85 13.09 20.51 11.15
C GLU A 85 14.31 19.64 10.82
N HIS A 86 14.33 19.03 9.63
CA HIS A 86 15.39 18.15 9.18
C HIS A 86 16.70 18.85 8.79
N LEU A 87 16.68 20.18 8.59
CA LEU A 87 17.88 20.98 8.31
C LEU A 87 18.44 21.66 9.57
N LYS A 88 17.72 21.61 10.69
CA LYS A 88 18.16 22.12 12.00
C LYS A 88 19.53 21.58 12.41
N HIS A 89 19.86 20.36 12.00
CA HIS A 89 21.16 19.73 12.28
C HIS A 89 22.35 20.43 11.61
N LEU A 90 22.17 20.95 10.39
CA LEU A 90 23.22 21.72 9.71
C LEU A 90 23.54 23.00 10.49
N TYR A 91 22.50 23.69 10.96
CA TYR A 91 22.63 24.93 11.71
C TYR A 91 23.27 24.70 13.09
N LEU A 92 22.83 23.69 13.83
CA LEU A 92 23.44 23.31 15.11
C LEU A 92 24.93 22.92 14.93
N ALA A 93 25.29 22.26 13.82
CA ALA A 93 26.67 21.92 13.51
C ALA A 93 27.53 23.16 13.17
N GLU A 94 26.97 24.15 12.47
CA GLU A 94 27.63 25.43 12.19
C GLU A 94 27.83 26.26 13.47
N GLU A 95 26.80 26.36 14.33
CA GLU A 95 26.89 27.02 15.63
C GLU A 95 27.96 26.39 16.53
N GLU A 96 28.03 25.06 16.58
CA GLU A 96 29.09 24.37 17.32
C GLU A 96 30.48 24.67 16.79
N LYS A 97 30.67 24.68 15.47
CA LYS A 97 31.96 25.01 14.84
C LYS A 97 32.37 26.46 15.14
N LEU A 98 31.42 27.40 15.13
CA LEU A 98 31.66 28.79 15.48
C LEU A 98 31.96 28.97 16.98
N LYS A 99 31.26 28.25 17.86
CA LYS A 99 31.52 28.26 19.30
C LYS A 99 32.88 27.62 19.64
N LYS A 100 33.25 26.53 18.96
CA LYS A 100 34.59 25.92 19.06
C LYS A 100 35.69 26.84 18.52
N ARG A 101 35.43 27.60 17.44
CA ARG A 101 36.35 28.64 16.94
C ARG A 101 36.49 29.85 17.87
N ARG A 102 35.44 30.21 18.60
CA ARG A 102 35.46 31.31 19.58
C ARG A 102 36.05 30.91 20.93
N ARG A 103 36.17 29.62 21.23
CA ARG A 103 36.96 29.13 22.36
C ARG A 103 38.43 29.15 21.94
N THR A 104 39.17 30.15 22.40
CA THR A 104 40.63 30.17 22.33
C THR A 104 41.22 29.00 23.13
N PRO A 105 42.45 28.55 22.83
CA PRO A 105 43.11 27.45 23.50
C PRO A 105 43.75 27.94 24.81
N ASP A 106 42.93 28.21 25.81
CA ASP A 106 43.36 28.34 27.20
C ASP A 106 42.35 27.52 28.02
N ASP A 107 42.63 26.22 28.16
CA ASP A 107 42.08 25.27 29.16
C ASP A 107 42.05 23.82 28.61
N SER A 108 43.18 23.34 28.07
CA SER A 108 43.35 21.92 27.70
C SER A 108 44.48 21.25 28.47
N VAL A 109 44.59 21.53 29.77
CA VAL A 109 45.47 20.80 30.70
C VAL A 109 44.59 20.12 31.74
N SER A 110 44.00 18.95 31.42
CA SER A 110 43.45 18.07 32.47
C SER A 110 43.13 16.63 32.06
N SER A 111 43.19 16.22 30.79
CA SER A 111 42.71 14.86 30.41
C SER A 111 43.77 13.87 29.93
N GLU A 112 45.05 14.22 29.88
CA GLU A 112 46.09 13.35 29.32
C GLU A 112 46.82 12.47 30.35
N GLU A 113 46.56 12.63 31.66
CA GLU A 113 47.35 11.96 32.70
C GLU A 113 46.84 10.57 33.12
N LYS A 114 45.73 10.08 32.54
CA LYS A 114 45.09 8.80 32.95
C LYS A 114 45.36 7.59 32.06
N LEU A 115 46.17 7.70 31.02
CA LEU A 115 46.41 6.58 30.08
C LEU A 115 47.83 5.99 30.10
N ASN A 116 48.76 6.56 30.87
CA ASN A 116 50.17 6.14 30.84
C ASN A 116 50.64 5.26 32.03
N LYS A 117 49.73 4.77 32.89
CA LYS A 117 50.07 3.83 33.99
C LYS A 117 49.67 2.36 33.75
N ALA A 118 49.12 2.03 32.58
CA ALA A 118 48.72 0.66 32.24
C ALA A 118 49.67 -0.04 31.25
N ALA A 119 50.75 0.64 30.82
CA ALA A 119 51.68 0.15 29.80
C ALA A 119 52.92 -0.58 30.36
N GLU A 120 53.10 -0.61 31.69
CA GLU A 120 54.23 -1.29 32.35
C GLU A 120 53.75 -2.47 33.21
N MET A 121 53.14 -3.49 32.60
CA MET A 121 53.14 -4.83 33.17
C MET A 121 52.87 -5.83 32.05
N CYS A 122 53.74 -6.85 31.97
CA CYS A 122 53.64 -8.07 31.16
C CYS A 122 54.25 -8.03 29.75
N THR A 123 55.59 -8.01 29.72
CA THR A 123 56.38 -8.77 28.73
C THR A 123 56.56 -10.20 29.24
N PHE A 124 56.12 -11.21 28.48
CA PHE A 124 56.95 -12.28 27.87
C PHE A 124 56.07 -13.29 27.08
N PRO A 125 56.59 -13.92 26.00
CA PRO A 125 55.81 -14.56 24.93
C PRO A 125 55.84 -16.10 24.97
N SER A 126 54.78 -16.76 24.49
CA SER A 126 54.85 -18.14 23.99
C SER A 126 53.78 -18.47 22.94
N ARG A 127 54.30 -18.58 21.73
CA ARG A 127 53.91 -19.33 20.52
C ARG A 127 52.88 -20.47 20.68
N SER A 128 51.84 -20.45 19.84
CA SER A 128 51.46 -21.60 18.99
C SER A 128 50.44 -21.22 17.91
N VAL A 129 50.46 -22.01 16.84
CA VAL A 129 49.93 -21.77 15.49
C VAL A 129 48.45 -22.10 15.39
N GLY A 130 47.70 -21.23 14.73
CA GLY A 130 46.30 -21.42 14.37
C GLY A 130 45.73 -20.11 13.84
N THR A 131 46.09 -19.71 12.61
CA THR A 131 45.48 -18.54 11.97
C THR A 131 44.06 -18.90 11.53
N GLN A 132 43.14 -18.95 12.48
CA GLN A 132 41.77 -18.60 12.17
C GLN A 132 41.79 -17.12 11.80
N GLU A 133 41.38 -16.79 10.58
CA GLU A 133 41.27 -15.40 10.13
C GLU A 133 40.40 -14.63 11.13
N LYS A 134 41.06 -13.81 11.95
CA LYS A 134 40.38 -12.90 12.87
C LYS A 134 39.77 -11.81 12.00
N PHE A 135 38.52 -12.01 11.57
CA PHE A 135 37.72 -10.97 10.95
C PHE A 135 37.80 -9.75 11.87
N LYS A 136 38.49 -8.70 11.41
CA LYS A 136 38.55 -7.43 12.14
C LYS A 136 37.11 -6.99 12.30
N ASN A 137 36.65 -6.89 13.55
CA ASN A 137 35.28 -6.49 13.84
C ASN A 137 35.05 -5.10 13.23
N LYS A 138 34.14 -5.02 12.25
CA LYS A 138 33.78 -3.76 11.60
C LYS A 138 33.35 -2.74 12.65
N THR A 139 33.80 -1.50 12.48
CA THR A 139 33.38 -0.41 13.37
C THR A 139 31.88 -0.17 13.20
N SER A 140 31.21 0.32 14.25
CA SER A 140 29.76 0.60 14.21
C SER A 140 29.39 1.52 13.03
N ASN A 141 30.24 2.51 12.72
CA ASN A 141 30.04 3.42 11.59
C ASN A 141 30.09 2.70 10.23
N GLU A 142 31.01 1.75 10.04
CA GLU A 142 31.09 0.94 8.83
C GLU A 142 29.87 0.03 8.67
N LYS A 143 29.40 -0.57 9.77
CA LYS A 143 28.17 -1.39 9.77
C LYS A 143 26.95 -0.57 9.35
N ALA A 144 26.83 0.66 9.85
CA ALA A 144 25.73 1.56 9.49
C ALA A 144 25.73 1.93 7.98
N LYS A 145 26.91 2.10 7.38
CA LYS A 145 27.03 2.36 5.92
C LYS A 145 26.58 1.14 5.11
N GLU A 146 27.02 -0.05 5.48
CA GLU A 146 26.61 -1.30 4.81
C GLU A 146 25.10 -1.56 4.94
N GLU A 147 24.50 -1.28 6.10
CA GLU A 147 23.05 -1.40 6.28
C GLU A 147 22.28 -0.39 5.44
N TYR A 148 22.73 0.86 5.36
CA TYR A 148 22.12 1.87 4.50
C TYR A 148 22.11 1.44 3.03
N GLU A 149 23.22 0.89 2.52
CA GLU A 149 23.30 0.39 1.14
C GLU A 149 22.37 -0.80 0.90
N LYS A 150 22.25 -1.73 1.86
CA LYS A 150 21.31 -2.85 1.80
C LYS A 150 19.86 -2.40 1.76
N ILE A 151 19.49 -1.44 2.62
CA ILE A 151 18.14 -0.87 2.66
C ILE A 151 17.82 -0.13 1.36
N LYS A 152 18.80 0.62 0.82
CA LYS A 152 18.66 1.30 -0.48
C LYS A 152 18.42 0.29 -1.61
N ALA A 153 19.14 -0.82 -1.62
CA ALA A 153 18.95 -1.90 -2.60
C ALA A 153 17.59 -2.62 -2.43
N GLU A 154 17.13 -2.86 -1.20
CA GLU A 154 15.80 -3.45 -0.92
C GLU A 154 14.67 -2.55 -1.43
N HIS A 155 14.74 -1.26 -1.14
CA HIS A 155 13.78 -0.28 -1.65
C HIS A 155 13.77 -0.20 -3.19
N ALA A 156 14.94 -0.27 -3.84
CA ALA A 156 15.03 -0.29 -5.29
C ALA A 156 14.34 -1.53 -5.88
N ARG A 157 14.63 -2.73 -5.34
CA ARG A 157 13.98 -3.98 -5.77
C ARG A 157 12.47 -3.94 -5.55
N LYS A 158 12.01 -3.43 -4.40
CA LYS A 158 10.60 -3.30 -4.07
C LYS A 158 9.87 -2.31 -4.99
N LYS A 159 10.54 -1.24 -5.42
CA LYS A 159 10.01 -0.28 -6.39
C LYS A 159 9.82 -0.94 -7.77
N GLU A 160 10.82 -1.66 -8.27
CA GLU A 160 10.73 -2.38 -9.54
C GLU A 160 9.61 -3.43 -9.53
N GLU A 161 9.47 -4.18 -8.43
CA GLU A 161 8.41 -5.17 -8.30
C GLU A 161 7.01 -4.53 -8.27
N ALA A 162 6.88 -3.39 -7.58
CA ALA A 162 5.64 -2.62 -7.55
C ALA A 162 5.27 -2.06 -8.93
N GLU A 163 6.25 -1.61 -9.71
CA GLU A 163 6.07 -1.16 -11.09
C GLU A 163 5.61 -2.29 -12.00
N LYS A 164 6.22 -3.49 -11.91
CA LYS A 164 5.76 -4.68 -12.64
C LYS A 164 4.33 -5.06 -12.27
N ARG A 165 3.99 -5.07 -10.97
CA ARG A 165 2.61 -5.32 -10.51
C ARG A 165 1.62 -4.27 -11.01
N ARG A 166 2.05 -3.01 -11.12
CA ARG A 166 1.24 -1.93 -11.69
C ARG A 166 0.99 -2.16 -13.18
N GLN A 167 2.03 -2.48 -13.96
CA GLN A 167 1.91 -2.78 -15.39
C GLN A 167 0.96 -3.95 -15.64
N GLN A 168 1.11 -5.07 -14.90
CA GLN A 168 0.21 -6.22 -15.01
C GLN A 168 -1.25 -5.85 -14.74
N ARG A 169 -1.52 -5.00 -13.74
CA ARG A 169 -2.88 -4.51 -13.46
C ARG A 169 -3.42 -3.65 -14.59
N GLU A 170 -2.61 -2.73 -15.12
CA GLU A 170 -3.00 -1.85 -16.22
C GLU A 170 -3.28 -2.66 -17.50
N GLU A 171 -2.43 -3.63 -17.82
CA GLU A 171 -2.59 -4.55 -18.94
C GLU A 171 -3.85 -5.41 -18.78
N ALA A 172 -4.06 -6.02 -17.61
CA ALA A 172 -5.27 -6.79 -17.32
C ALA A 172 -6.54 -5.94 -17.47
N GLN A 173 -6.52 -4.70 -16.99
CA GLN A 173 -7.64 -3.77 -17.18
C GLN A 173 -7.85 -3.40 -18.65
N ARG A 174 -6.78 -3.16 -19.40
CA ARG A 174 -6.86 -2.88 -20.85
C ARG A 174 -7.46 -4.06 -21.59
N LEU A 175 -7.00 -5.28 -21.32
CA LEU A 175 -7.52 -6.51 -21.92
C LEU A 175 -8.99 -6.71 -21.58
N TYR A 176 -9.38 -6.53 -20.32
CA TYR A 176 -10.79 -6.59 -19.90
C TYR A 176 -11.65 -5.58 -20.65
N LYS A 177 -11.20 -4.31 -20.74
CA LYS A 177 -11.93 -3.26 -21.46
C LYS A 177 -12.06 -3.58 -22.95
N LYS A 178 -10.99 -4.06 -23.60
CA LYS A 178 -11.01 -4.49 -25.01
C LYS A 178 -12.05 -5.59 -25.25
N LYS A 179 -11.95 -6.69 -24.49
CA LYS A 179 -12.92 -7.81 -24.56
C LYS A 179 -14.34 -7.36 -24.31
N LYS A 180 -14.55 -6.46 -23.34
CA LYS A 180 -15.86 -5.87 -23.03
C LYS A 180 -16.42 -5.06 -24.20
N MET A 181 -15.59 -4.23 -24.83
CA MET A 181 -15.98 -3.42 -25.99
C MET A 181 -16.28 -4.29 -27.22
N GLU A 182 -15.49 -5.32 -27.48
CA GLU A 182 -15.71 -6.28 -28.57
C GLU A 182 -17.03 -7.03 -28.39
N ALA A 183 -17.25 -7.59 -27.19
CA ALA A 183 -18.51 -8.26 -26.86
C ALA A 183 -19.70 -7.30 -26.99
N PHE A 184 -19.58 -6.07 -26.47
CA PHE A 184 -20.63 -5.07 -26.61
C PHE A 184 -20.93 -4.76 -28.08
N LYS A 185 -19.90 -4.59 -28.92
CA LYS A 185 -20.06 -4.31 -30.35
C LYS A 185 -20.79 -5.43 -31.09
N ILE A 186 -20.62 -6.69 -30.70
CA ILE A 186 -21.35 -7.82 -31.29
C ILE A 186 -22.79 -7.82 -30.80
N LEU A 187 -23.00 -7.71 -29.49
CA LEU A 187 -24.31 -7.81 -28.86
C LEU A 187 -25.22 -6.60 -29.10
N SER A 188 -24.65 -5.41 -29.33
CA SER A 188 -25.39 -4.17 -29.55
C SER A 188 -25.88 -3.98 -30.99
N LYS A 189 -25.49 -4.86 -31.92
CA LYS A 189 -25.91 -4.78 -33.33
C LYS A 189 -27.41 -5.04 -33.46
N LYS A 190 -28.06 -4.21 -34.26
CA LYS A 190 -29.49 -4.27 -34.53
C LYS A 190 -29.73 -4.36 -36.04
N THR A 191 -30.86 -4.95 -36.42
CA THR A 191 -31.33 -4.99 -37.82
C THR A 191 -31.80 -3.60 -38.25
N LYS A 192 -32.04 -3.39 -39.56
CA LYS A 192 -32.57 -2.12 -40.09
C LYS A 192 -33.88 -1.69 -39.41
N LYS A 193 -34.65 -2.64 -38.90
CA LYS A 193 -35.91 -2.43 -38.15
C LYS A 193 -35.70 -2.19 -36.64
N GLY A 194 -34.45 -2.12 -36.17
CA GLY A 194 -34.10 -1.87 -34.76
C GLY A 194 -34.18 -3.09 -33.84
N GLN A 195 -34.49 -4.27 -34.37
CA GLN A 195 -34.54 -5.51 -33.59
C GLN A 195 -33.12 -6.04 -33.31
N PRO A 196 -32.88 -6.71 -32.17
CA PRO A 196 -31.58 -7.33 -31.91
C PRO A 196 -31.26 -8.40 -32.96
N ASN A 197 -30.00 -8.47 -33.40
CA ASN A 197 -29.57 -9.51 -34.34
C ASN A 197 -29.23 -10.80 -33.57
N LEU A 198 -30.19 -11.74 -33.52
CA LEU A 198 -30.07 -13.00 -32.77
C LEU A 198 -28.92 -13.88 -33.25
N ASN A 199 -28.68 -13.95 -34.55
CA ASN A 199 -27.64 -14.82 -35.12
C ASN A 199 -26.26 -14.50 -34.54
N LEU A 200 -25.91 -13.21 -34.48
CA LEU A 200 -24.64 -12.75 -33.89
C LEU A 200 -24.54 -13.02 -32.38
N GLN A 201 -25.67 -12.98 -31.66
CA GLN A 201 -25.71 -13.29 -30.23
C GLN A 201 -25.52 -14.78 -29.98
N VAL A 202 -26.12 -15.63 -30.81
CA VAL A 202 -25.98 -17.08 -30.75
C VAL A 202 -24.54 -17.50 -31.08
N GLU A 203 -23.93 -16.95 -32.14
CA GLU A 203 -22.53 -17.21 -32.48
C GLU A 203 -21.57 -16.86 -31.33
N PHE A 204 -21.75 -15.69 -30.70
CA PHE A 204 -20.95 -15.28 -29.56
C PHE A 204 -21.10 -16.22 -28.35
N LEU A 205 -22.31 -16.76 -28.12
CA LEU A 205 -22.56 -17.75 -27.08
C LEU A 205 -21.90 -19.09 -27.38
N LEU A 206 -22.00 -19.58 -28.61
CA LEU A 206 -21.34 -20.81 -29.04
C LEU A 206 -19.82 -20.72 -28.87
N GLN A 207 -19.22 -19.59 -29.27
CA GLN A 207 -17.81 -19.32 -29.07
C GLN A 207 -17.41 -19.38 -27.58
N LYS A 208 -18.23 -18.83 -26.69
CA LYS A 208 -17.99 -18.90 -25.24
C LYS A 208 -18.09 -20.32 -24.70
N ILE A 209 -19.03 -21.13 -25.19
CA ILE A 209 -19.17 -22.52 -24.76
C ILE A 209 -17.90 -23.29 -25.16
N GLN A 210 -17.45 -23.16 -26.42
CA GLN A 210 -16.23 -23.82 -26.92
C GLN A 210 -14.95 -23.38 -26.21
N GLN A 211 -14.89 -22.15 -25.69
CA GLN A 211 -13.73 -21.66 -24.93
C GLN A 211 -13.72 -22.12 -23.46
N ASN A 212 -14.87 -22.56 -22.95
CA ASN A 212 -15.04 -23.02 -21.57
C ASN A 212 -15.05 -24.55 -21.44
N THR A 213 -15.13 -25.26 -22.57
CA THR A 213 -14.89 -26.71 -22.69
C THR A 213 -13.40 -26.98 -22.82
#